data_AF-D1ADB1-F1
#
_entry.id   AF-D1ADB1-F1
#
_cell.length_a   1.000
_cell.length_b   1.000
_cell.length_c   1.000
_cell.angle_alpha   90.00
_cell.angle_beta   90.00
_cell.angle_gamma   90.00
#
_symmetry.space_group_name_H-M   'P 1'
#
loop_
_entity.id
_entity.type
_entity.pdbx_description
1 polymer ?
#
loop_
_entity_poly.entity_id
_entity_poly.type
_entity_poly.pdbx_seq_one_letter_code
_entity_poly.pdbx_strand_id
1 'polypeptide(L)'
;MLRTHLASPEAEQQDAADLTRPTTDTDPRWLRTARAQLVHYPLRHLEGRVRRQDAVARGAAARPERDLRQARWAAPLRTDPSLLDLAIIAVFRARRGLTDLLHVPEDVRQRLNLTPTQATEKMRKALQTLHTVNPAFFTANLGTSAFSLLHPAPTTPPERVQAQSTLRALLTSHPHRPIIAALCALAAGENTAPTEIARRSLGLSPEAAHHLVRRLTTLIATAGIDWTEQLLTPAENHPGDGSTTPFRRRNDHQAA
;
A
#
# COMPACT_ATOMS: atom_id res chain seq x y z
N MET A 1 -3.81 39.19 -15.01
CA MET A 1 -2.49 38.60 -15.27
C MET A 1 -2.39 37.20 -14.67
N LEU A 2 -2.30 37.03 -13.34
CA LEU A 2 -2.22 35.68 -12.74
C LEU A 2 -3.47 34.81 -13.01
N ARG A 3 -4.68 35.35 -12.78
CA ARG A 3 -5.95 34.64 -13.05
C ARG A 3 -6.12 34.21 -14.51
N THR A 4 -5.62 35.03 -15.44
CA THR A 4 -5.69 34.76 -16.88
C THR A 4 -4.75 33.62 -17.27
N HIS A 5 -3.58 33.56 -16.63
CA HIS A 5 -2.60 32.50 -16.88
C HIS A 5 -2.99 31.17 -16.21
N LEU A 6 -3.52 31.21 -14.97
CA LEU A 6 -3.99 30.00 -14.27
C LEU A 6 -5.17 29.28 -14.94
N ALA A 7 -5.85 29.96 -15.87
CA ALA A 7 -6.94 29.40 -16.67
C ALA A 7 -6.51 29.07 -18.12
N SER A 8 -5.21 29.19 -18.43
CA SER A 8 -4.66 28.88 -19.75
C SER A 8 -4.21 27.42 -19.84
N PRO A 9 -4.25 26.79 -21.02
CA PRO A 9 -3.77 25.41 -21.22
C PRO A 9 -2.27 25.26 -20.93
N GLU A 10 -1.51 26.35 -21.02
CA GLU A 10 -0.09 26.40 -20.69
C GLU A 10 0.18 26.17 -19.19
N ALA A 11 -0.80 26.48 -18.31
CA ALA A 11 -0.67 26.23 -16.89
C ALA A 11 -0.81 24.75 -16.51
N GLU A 12 -1.47 23.93 -17.35
CA GLU A 12 -1.59 22.48 -17.13
C GLU A 12 -0.27 21.74 -17.43
N GLN A 13 0.59 22.34 -18.25
CA GLN A 13 1.87 21.76 -18.67
C GLN A 13 3.07 22.21 -17.81
N GLN A 14 2.86 23.16 -16.89
CA GLN A 14 3.91 23.68 -16.03
C GLN A 14 4.14 22.76 -14.84
N ASP A 15 5.37 22.26 -14.73
CA ASP A 15 5.76 21.31 -13.70
C ASP A 15 5.85 22.03 -12.34
N ALA A 16 5.35 21.40 -11.26
CA ALA A 16 5.36 22.01 -9.92
C ALA A 16 6.78 22.34 -9.43
N ALA A 17 7.80 21.71 -10.02
CA ALA A 17 9.22 22.00 -9.82
C ALA A 17 9.59 23.44 -10.24
N ASP A 18 8.91 24.03 -11.22
CA ASP A 18 9.16 25.41 -11.63
C ASP A 18 8.67 26.41 -10.60
N LEU A 19 7.85 26.04 -9.62
CA LEU A 19 7.45 26.97 -8.55
C LEU A 19 8.45 27.01 -7.39
N THR A 20 9.35 26.03 -7.28
CA THR A 20 10.27 25.86 -6.13
C THR A 20 11.71 26.33 -6.40
N ARG A 21 12.08 26.57 -7.66
CA ARG A 21 13.39 27.13 -8.03
C ARG A 21 13.52 28.61 -7.58
N PRO A 22 14.71 29.05 -7.10
CA PRO A 22 14.96 30.45 -6.81
C PRO A 22 14.66 31.36 -8.00
N THR A 23 14.00 32.49 -7.74
CA THR A 23 13.65 33.49 -8.74
C THR A 23 14.88 34.09 -9.37
N THR A 24 14.94 34.07 -10.70
CA THR A 24 15.92 34.80 -11.51
C THR A 24 15.27 36.04 -12.11
N ASP A 25 16.06 37.09 -12.38
CA ASP A 25 15.53 38.36 -12.90
C ASP A 25 14.95 38.25 -14.31
N THR A 26 15.32 37.16 -15.00
CA THR A 26 14.80 36.71 -16.29
C THR A 26 13.41 36.07 -16.20
N ASP A 27 12.89 35.81 -15.01
CA ASP A 27 11.62 35.11 -14.85
C ASP A 27 10.43 36.00 -15.29
N PRO A 28 9.41 35.41 -15.94
CA PRO A 28 8.20 36.13 -16.31
C PRO A 28 7.58 36.87 -15.11
N ARG A 29 7.09 38.09 -15.35
CA ARG A 29 6.55 38.96 -14.29
C ARG A 29 5.42 38.27 -13.50
N TRP A 30 4.60 37.46 -14.16
CA TRP A 30 3.53 36.69 -13.52
C TRP A 30 4.07 35.63 -12.54
N LEU A 31 5.19 34.96 -12.88
CA LEU A 31 5.81 33.91 -12.06
C LEU A 31 6.46 34.50 -10.81
N ARG A 32 7.16 35.64 -10.95
CA ARG A 32 7.70 36.40 -9.82
C ARG A 32 6.59 36.86 -8.87
N THR A 33 5.47 37.34 -9.42
CA THR A 33 4.30 37.76 -8.64
C THR A 33 3.64 36.56 -7.93
N ALA A 34 3.50 35.42 -8.61
CA ALA A 34 2.95 34.19 -8.05
C ALA A 34 3.78 33.71 -6.85
N ARG A 35 5.11 33.62 -7.01
CA ARG A 35 6.03 33.19 -5.95
C ARG A 35 6.05 34.19 -4.79
N ALA A 36 6.08 35.49 -5.05
CA ALA A 36 5.98 36.50 -3.98
C ALA A 36 4.68 36.34 -3.17
N GLN A 37 3.54 36.07 -3.83
CA GLN A 37 2.28 35.81 -3.14
C GLN A 37 2.28 34.49 -2.37
N LEU A 38 2.90 33.43 -2.90
CA LEU A 38 2.99 32.11 -2.26
C LEU A 38 4.00 32.06 -1.10
N VAL A 39 5.02 32.92 -1.09
CA VAL A 39 5.98 33.07 0.02
C VAL A 39 5.34 33.76 1.22
N HIS A 40 4.40 34.69 0.99
CA HIS A 40 3.72 35.43 2.07
C HIS A 40 2.41 34.80 2.56
N TYR A 41 1.85 33.83 1.82
CA TYR A 41 0.67 33.11 2.26
C TYR A 41 1.10 31.83 3.00
N PRO A 42 0.72 31.61 4.27
CA PRO A 42 1.02 30.35 4.95
C PRO A 42 0.31 29.19 4.22
N LEU A 43 1.04 28.54 3.32
CA LEU A 43 0.59 27.44 2.45
C LEU A 43 -0.11 26.33 3.24
N ARG A 44 0.26 26.15 4.51
CA ARG A 44 -0.37 25.22 5.47
C ARG A 44 -1.89 25.40 5.57
N HIS A 45 -2.40 26.63 5.47
CA HIS A 45 -3.83 26.91 5.56
C HIS A 45 -4.58 26.78 4.22
N LEU A 46 -3.88 26.98 3.09
CA LEU A 46 -4.42 26.74 1.75
C LEU A 46 -4.57 25.24 1.50
N GLU A 47 -3.53 24.45 1.77
CA GLU A 47 -3.52 22.99 1.59
C GLU A 47 -4.65 22.34 2.41
N GLY A 48 -4.79 22.72 3.68
CA GLY A 48 -5.87 22.22 4.53
C GLY A 48 -7.27 22.65 4.10
N ARG A 49 -7.43 23.81 3.43
CA ARG A 49 -8.72 24.30 2.92
C ARG A 49 -9.09 23.62 1.60
N VAL A 50 -8.17 23.57 0.66
CA VAL A 50 -8.34 22.92 -0.66
C VAL A 50 -8.64 21.44 -0.47
N ARG A 51 -7.90 20.74 0.40
CA ARG A 51 -8.19 19.32 0.71
C ARG A 51 -9.55 19.10 1.36
N ARG A 52 -10.02 20.06 2.17
CA ARG A 52 -11.37 19.99 2.75
C ARG A 52 -12.44 20.18 1.68
N GLN A 53 -12.25 21.11 0.76
CA GLN A 53 -13.16 21.34 -0.36
C GLN A 53 -13.18 20.14 -1.31
N ASP A 54 -12.02 19.59 -1.65
CA ASP A 54 -11.90 18.36 -2.46
C ASP A 54 -12.58 17.16 -1.78
N ALA A 55 -12.35 16.97 -0.48
CA ALA A 55 -13.02 15.91 0.28
C ALA A 55 -14.55 16.06 0.26
N VAL A 56 -15.07 17.28 0.47
CA VAL A 56 -16.51 17.55 0.41
C VAL A 56 -17.07 17.34 -1.00
N ALA A 57 -16.34 17.75 -2.04
CA ALA A 57 -16.73 17.51 -3.43
C ALA A 57 -16.83 16.02 -3.75
N ARG A 58 -16.01 15.18 -3.12
CA ARG A 58 -16.07 13.70 -3.19
C ARG A 58 -17.07 13.07 -2.21
N GLY A 59 -17.91 13.86 -1.55
CA GLY A 59 -18.92 13.39 -0.60
C GLY A 59 -18.39 13.00 0.79
N ALA A 60 -17.12 13.30 1.09
CA ALA A 60 -16.49 12.99 2.37
C ALA A 60 -16.67 14.12 3.40
N ALA A 61 -16.56 13.75 4.69
CA ALA A 61 -16.75 14.67 5.80
C ALA A 61 -15.79 15.88 5.76
N ALA A 62 -16.27 17.10 5.94
CA ALA A 62 -15.38 18.27 5.97
C ALA A 62 -14.40 18.25 7.17
N ARG A 63 -14.82 17.68 8.31
CA ARG A 63 -14.04 17.59 9.55
C ARG A 63 -14.18 16.18 10.16
N PRO A 64 -13.48 15.17 9.63
CA PRO A 64 -13.64 13.78 10.04
C PRO A 64 -13.34 13.55 11.52
N GLU A 65 -12.34 14.25 12.07
CA GLU A 65 -12.00 14.21 13.50
C GLU A 65 -13.17 14.67 14.39
N ARG A 66 -13.85 15.76 14.02
CA ARG A 66 -15.01 16.26 14.75
C ARG A 66 -16.12 15.22 14.73
N ASP A 67 -16.41 14.67 13.55
CA ASP A 67 -17.50 13.72 13.38
C ASP A 67 -17.20 12.41 14.15
N LEU A 68 -15.96 11.92 14.13
CA LEU A 68 -15.54 10.76 14.93
C LEU A 68 -15.63 11.02 16.45
N ARG A 69 -15.34 12.25 16.91
CA ARG A 69 -15.42 12.59 18.34
C ARG A 69 -16.84 12.89 18.83
N GLN A 70 -17.71 13.44 17.99
CA GLN A 70 -18.98 14.01 18.43
C GLN A 70 -20.21 13.25 17.92
N ALA A 71 -20.11 12.55 16.78
CA ALA A 71 -21.28 11.91 16.21
C ALA A 71 -21.77 10.76 17.09
N ARG A 72 -23.10 10.62 17.15
CA ARG A 72 -23.77 9.54 17.89
C ARG A 72 -23.35 8.17 17.38
N TRP A 73 -23.27 8.00 16.05
CA TRP A 73 -22.84 6.75 15.45
C TRP A 73 -21.44 6.35 15.94
N ALA A 74 -20.50 7.30 16.08
CA ALA A 74 -19.12 7.00 16.47
C ALA A 74 -18.94 6.61 17.96
N ALA A 75 -20.01 6.47 18.74
CA ALA A 75 -19.94 6.07 20.14
C ALA A 75 -19.11 4.78 20.41
N PRO A 76 -19.21 3.71 19.59
CA PRO A 76 -18.42 2.48 19.82
C PRO A 76 -16.90 2.68 19.67
N LEU A 77 -16.46 3.66 18.86
CA LEU A 77 -15.03 3.99 18.74
C LEU A 77 -14.51 4.75 19.95
N ARG A 78 -15.38 5.41 20.71
CA ARG A 78 -15.03 6.22 21.89
C ARG A 78 -14.89 5.40 23.16
N THR A 79 -15.34 4.14 23.16
CA THR A 79 -15.18 3.21 24.28
C THR A 79 -13.70 2.90 24.57
N ASP A 80 -12.85 2.91 23.55
CA ASP A 80 -11.38 2.81 23.70
C ASP A 80 -10.74 4.05 23.03
N PRO A 81 -10.14 4.98 23.81
CA PRO A 81 -9.51 6.19 23.27
C PRO A 81 -8.45 5.90 22.19
N SER A 82 -7.75 4.76 22.30
CA SER A 82 -6.74 4.39 21.32
C SER A 82 -7.35 3.99 19.97
N LEU A 83 -8.55 3.39 19.94
CA LEU A 83 -9.24 3.07 18.69
C LEU A 83 -9.69 4.33 17.96
N LEU A 84 -10.19 5.32 18.70
CA LEU A 84 -10.58 6.62 18.15
C LEU A 84 -9.39 7.33 17.51
N ASP A 85 -8.27 7.42 18.22
CA ASP A 85 -7.04 8.05 17.72
C ASP A 85 -6.52 7.35 16.46
N LEU A 86 -6.49 6.01 16.46
CA LEU A 86 -6.05 5.22 15.31
C LEU A 86 -6.99 5.42 14.10
N ALA A 87 -8.31 5.46 14.30
CA ALA A 87 -9.27 5.73 13.23
C ALA A 87 -9.08 7.14 12.63
N ILE A 88 -8.86 8.15 13.47
CA ILE A 88 -8.59 9.52 13.03
C ILE A 88 -7.32 9.55 12.17
N ILE A 89 -6.24 8.89 12.62
CA ILE A 89 -4.97 8.82 11.89
C ILE A 89 -5.15 8.13 10.54
N ALA A 90 -5.86 7.00 10.48
CA ALA A 90 -6.11 6.30 9.23
C ALA A 90 -6.85 7.17 8.20
N VAL A 91 -7.87 7.91 8.63
CA VAL A 91 -8.60 8.84 7.75
C VAL A 91 -7.68 9.95 7.23
N PHE A 92 -6.83 10.52 8.07
CA PHE A 92 -5.89 11.55 7.62
C PHE A 92 -4.81 11.00 6.69
N ARG A 93 -4.32 9.78 6.92
CA ARG A 93 -3.37 9.11 6.02
C ARG A 93 -4.00 8.82 4.66
N ALA A 94 -5.21 8.29 4.62
CA ALA A 94 -5.95 8.05 3.38
C ALA A 94 -6.15 9.36 2.58
N ARG A 95 -6.49 10.45 3.25
CA ARG A 95 -6.63 11.79 2.62
C ARG A 95 -5.32 12.35 2.06
N ARG A 96 -4.18 11.90 2.57
CA ARG A 96 -2.86 12.23 2.04
C ARG A 96 -2.43 11.29 0.90
N GLY A 97 -3.30 10.37 0.48
CA GLY A 97 -3.01 9.41 -0.59
C GLY A 97 -2.17 8.22 -0.13
N LEU A 98 -1.98 8.03 1.18
CA LEU A 98 -1.23 6.87 1.69
C LEU A 98 -2.12 5.63 1.63
N THR A 99 -1.62 4.60 0.97
CA THR A 99 -2.33 3.32 0.76
C THR A 99 -2.13 2.34 1.91
N ASP A 100 -1.04 2.47 2.68
CA ASP A 100 -0.78 1.63 3.85
C ASP A 100 -1.45 2.21 5.10
N LEU A 101 -2.71 1.83 5.28
CA LEU A 101 -3.57 2.28 6.39
C LEU A 101 -3.36 1.47 7.68
N LEU A 102 -2.81 0.25 7.59
CA LEU A 102 -2.53 -0.58 8.76
C LEU A 102 -1.21 -0.20 9.45
N HIS A 103 -0.32 0.50 8.75
CA HIS A 103 0.89 1.03 9.35
C HIS A 103 0.57 2.18 10.32
N VAL A 104 0.97 1.99 11.58
CA VAL A 104 0.89 3.01 12.63
C VAL A 104 2.27 3.67 12.77
N PRO A 105 2.35 5.00 12.61
CA PRO A 105 3.60 5.75 12.84
C PRO A 105 4.21 5.51 14.22
N GLU A 106 5.54 5.54 14.30
CA GLU A 106 6.28 5.21 15.52
C GLU A 106 5.96 6.16 16.69
N ASP A 107 5.83 7.45 16.41
CA ASP A 107 5.45 8.49 17.39
C ASP A 107 4.08 8.20 18.01
N VAL A 108 3.11 7.78 17.20
CA VAL A 108 1.77 7.40 17.64
C VAL A 108 1.84 6.11 18.47
N ARG A 109 2.60 5.13 18.01
CA ARG A 109 2.76 3.84 18.68
C ARG A 109 3.37 4.01 20.08
N GLN A 110 4.40 4.84 20.20
CA GLN A 110 5.03 5.19 21.48
C GLN A 110 4.07 5.94 22.40
N ARG A 111 3.34 6.94 21.87
CA ARG A 111 2.34 7.70 22.65
C ARG A 111 1.23 6.80 23.21
N LEU A 112 0.86 5.76 22.47
CA LEU A 112 -0.18 4.80 22.88
C LEU A 112 0.39 3.58 23.65
N ASN A 113 1.71 3.52 23.89
CA ASN A 113 2.40 2.39 24.54
C ASN A 113 2.08 1.02 23.89
N LEU A 114 2.06 0.96 22.55
CA LEU A 114 1.71 -0.27 21.82
C LEU A 114 2.96 -0.95 21.22
N THR A 115 2.97 -2.27 21.21
CA THR A 115 3.91 -3.01 20.35
C THR A 115 3.50 -2.88 18.88
N PRO A 116 4.39 -3.16 17.90
CA PRO A 116 4.05 -3.07 16.48
C PRO A 116 2.88 -3.98 16.08
N THR A 117 2.83 -5.18 16.66
CA THR A 117 1.75 -6.16 16.44
C THR A 117 0.43 -5.67 17.02
N GLN A 118 0.43 -5.21 18.27
CA GLN A 118 -0.75 -4.64 18.93
C GLN A 118 -1.28 -3.39 18.20
N ALA A 119 -0.39 -2.52 17.73
CA ALA A 119 -0.78 -1.33 16.98
C ALA A 119 -1.50 -1.70 15.68
N THR A 120 -1.00 -2.71 14.97
CA THR A 120 -1.61 -3.22 13.73
C THR A 120 -2.98 -3.85 14.01
N GLU A 121 -3.10 -4.66 15.06
CA GLU A 121 -4.37 -5.29 15.47
C GLU A 121 -5.41 -4.26 15.91
N LYS A 122 -5.01 -3.29 16.75
CA LYS A 122 -5.89 -2.19 17.16
C LYS A 122 -6.31 -1.33 15.97
N MET A 123 -5.40 -1.04 15.04
CA MET A 123 -5.75 -0.33 13.80
C MET A 123 -6.78 -1.10 12.97
N ARG A 124 -6.58 -2.42 12.80
CA ARG A 124 -7.55 -3.29 12.12
C ARG A 124 -8.92 -3.25 12.81
N LYS A 125 -8.95 -3.37 14.13
CA LYS A 125 -10.18 -3.29 14.93
C LYS A 125 -10.87 -1.93 14.81
N ALA A 126 -10.11 -0.84 14.80
CA ALA A 126 -10.65 0.52 14.65
C ALA A 126 -11.32 0.69 13.28
N LEU A 127 -10.66 0.22 12.22
CA LEU A 127 -11.18 0.26 10.86
C LEU A 127 -12.40 -0.64 10.66
N GLN A 128 -12.39 -1.86 11.23
CA GLN A 128 -13.56 -2.75 11.22
C GLN A 128 -14.74 -2.12 11.96
N THR A 129 -14.53 -1.60 13.17
CA THR A 129 -15.56 -0.90 13.93
C THR A 129 -16.12 0.30 13.14
N LEU A 130 -15.24 1.10 12.52
CA LEU A 130 -15.65 2.24 11.71
C LEU A 130 -16.51 1.80 10.51
N HIS A 131 -16.11 0.74 9.81
CA HIS A 131 -16.86 0.21 8.68
C HIS A 131 -18.24 -0.31 9.11
N THR A 132 -18.32 -1.07 10.20
CA THR A 132 -19.59 -1.61 10.72
C THR A 132 -20.55 -0.51 11.16
N VAL A 133 -20.03 0.52 11.82
CA VAL A 133 -20.85 1.58 12.41
C VAL A 133 -21.32 2.61 11.38
N ASN A 134 -20.46 2.95 10.42
CA ASN A 134 -20.82 3.90 9.36
C ASN A 134 -20.08 3.56 8.05
N PRO A 135 -20.63 2.64 7.24
CA PRO A 135 -20.01 2.22 5.99
C PRO A 135 -19.94 3.35 4.96
N ALA A 136 -20.90 4.28 4.96
CA ALA A 136 -20.89 5.43 4.06
C ALA A 136 -19.72 6.39 4.39
N PHE A 137 -19.50 6.69 5.67
CA PHE A 137 -18.36 7.49 6.11
C PHE A 137 -17.04 6.78 5.81
N PHE A 138 -16.97 5.47 6.04
CA PHE A 138 -15.81 4.65 5.73
C PHE A 138 -15.44 4.76 4.25
N THR A 139 -16.37 4.47 3.35
CA THR A 139 -16.14 4.49 1.90
C THR A 139 -15.76 5.88 1.40
N ALA A 140 -16.42 6.93 1.90
CA ALA A 140 -16.11 8.31 1.48
C ALA A 140 -14.71 8.78 1.91
N ASN A 141 -14.21 8.31 3.05
CA ASN A 141 -12.93 8.78 3.61
C ASN A 141 -11.73 7.88 3.31
N LEU A 142 -11.95 6.57 3.25
CA LEU A 142 -10.89 5.56 3.14
C LEU A 142 -10.92 4.84 1.79
N GLY A 143 -12.03 4.90 1.06
CA GLY A 143 -12.22 4.21 -0.21
C GLY A 143 -12.51 2.72 -0.06
N THR A 144 -12.95 2.11 -1.16
CA THR A 144 -13.30 0.67 -1.21
C THR A 144 -12.08 -0.23 -1.05
N SER A 145 -10.90 0.22 -1.46
CA SER A 145 -9.64 -0.52 -1.29
C SER A 145 -9.24 -0.73 0.17
N ALA A 146 -9.65 0.17 1.07
CA ALA A 146 -9.44 0.01 2.51
C ALA A 146 -10.26 -1.16 3.08
N PHE A 147 -11.40 -1.51 2.47
CA PHE A 147 -12.19 -2.66 2.88
C PHE A 147 -11.47 -3.98 2.62
N SER A 148 -10.76 -4.08 1.49
CA SER A 148 -9.93 -5.24 1.13
C SER A 148 -8.78 -5.49 2.12
N LEU A 149 -8.33 -4.46 2.85
CA LEU A 149 -7.32 -4.61 3.91
C LEU A 149 -7.90 -5.23 5.20
N LEU A 150 -9.22 -5.13 5.42
CA LEU A 150 -9.91 -5.63 6.61
C LEU A 150 -10.45 -7.05 6.43
N HIS A 151 -10.78 -7.38 5.19
CA HIS A 151 -11.27 -8.68 4.77
C HIS A 151 -10.42 -9.07 3.56
N PRO A 152 -9.32 -9.83 3.74
CA PRO A 152 -8.67 -10.44 2.59
C PRO A 152 -9.71 -11.33 1.93
N ALA A 153 -10.23 -10.90 0.78
CA ALA A 153 -11.15 -11.71 0.00
C ALA A 153 -10.45 -13.04 -0.34
N PRO A 154 -11.20 -14.16 -0.47
CA PRO A 154 -10.63 -15.33 -1.11
C PRO A 154 -10.12 -14.90 -2.48
N THR A 155 -8.81 -15.08 -2.71
CA THR A 155 -8.13 -14.57 -3.89
C THR A 155 -8.86 -15.04 -5.14
N THR A 156 -9.36 -14.11 -5.94
CA THR A 156 -10.04 -14.50 -7.18
C THR A 156 -9.01 -15.08 -8.16
N PRO A 157 -9.39 -16.04 -9.03
CA PRO A 157 -8.49 -16.61 -10.02
C PRO A 157 -7.70 -15.57 -10.86
N PRO A 158 -8.30 -14.46 -11.35
CA PRO A 158 -7.55 -13.45 -12.11
C PRO A 158 -6.52 -12.69 -11.27
N GLU A 159 -6.83 -12.36 -10.01
CA GLU A 159 -5.90 -11.69 -9.09
C GLU A 159 -4.69 -12.58 -8.76
N ARG A 160 -4.93 -13.89 -8.59
CA ARG A 160 -3.85 -14.87 -8.40
C ARG A 160 -2.92 -14.92 -9.62
N VAL A 161 -3.46 -14.97 -10.83
CA VAL A 161 -2.65 -14.98 -12.07
C VAL A 161 -1.82 -13.70 -12.20
N GLN A 162 -2.40 -12.54 -11.90
CA GLN A 162 -1.68 -11.27 -11.95
C GLN A 162 -0.58 -11.18 -10.86
N ALA A 163 -0.87 -11.65 -9.64
CA ALA A 163 0.12 -11.74 -8.58
C ALA A 163 1.28 -12.68 -8.94
N GLN A 164 0.97 -13.85 -9.51
CA GLN A 164 1.96 -14.81 -10.00
C GLN A 164 2.85 -14.23 -11.11
N SER A 165 2.28 -13.50 -12.07
CA SER A 165 3.05 -12.83 -13.12
C SER A 165 4.00 -11.77 -12.56
N THR A 166 3.53 -10.98 -11.59
CA THR A 166 4.33 -9.94 -10.92
C THR A 166 5.45 -10.57 -10.10
N LEU A 167 5.16 -11.65 -9.37
CA LEU A 167 6.14 -12.34 -8.55
C LEU A 167 7.22 -13.01 -9.41
N ARG A 168 6.88 -13.58 -10.58
CA ARG A 168 7.88 -14.09 -11.54
C ARG A 168 8.82 -12.98 -12.01
N ALA A 169 8.30 -11.82 -12.37
CA ALA A 169 9.12 -10.68 -12.79
C ALA A 169 10.05 -10.19 -11.66
N LEU A 170 9.58 -10.21 -10.41
CA LEU A 170 10.42 -9.87 -9.26
C LEU A 170 11.47 -10.94 -8.95
N LEU A 171 11.15 -12.22 -9.14
CA LEU A 171 12.10 -13.34 -8.94
C LEU A 171 13.19 -13.39 -10.01
N THR A 172 12.93 -12.88 -11.22
CA THR A 172 13.98 -12.65 -12.23
C THR A 172 14.95 -11.52 -11.84
N SER A 173 14.53 -10.63 -10.93
CA SER A 173 15.37 -9.56 -10.38
C SER A 173 16.13 -10.07 -9.15
N HIS A 174 17.46 -10.22 -9.29
CA HIS A 174 18.38 -10.66 -8.23
C HIS A 174 18.17 -10.01 -6.84
N PRO A 175 17.93 -8.69 -6.71
CA PRO A 175 17.84 -8.07 -5.39
C PRO A 175 16.57 -8.43 -4.58
N HIS A 176 15.51 -8.93 -5.23
CA HIS A 176 14.26 -9.29 -4.53
C HIS A 176 14.19 -10.75 -4.11
N ARG A 177 14.92 -11.64 -4.80
CA ARG A 177 14.96 -13.08 -4.54
C ARG A 177 15.29 -13.43 -3.07
N PRO A 178 16.33 -12.88 -2.42
CA PRO A 178 16.65 -13.25 -1.03
C PRO A 178 15.57 -12.78 -0.03
N ILE A 179 14.86 -11.70 -0.33
CA ILE A 179 13.78 -11.17 0.51
C ILE A 179 12.56 -12.09 0.42
N ILE A 180 12.21 -12.51 -0.81
CA ILE A 180 11.08 -13.43 -1.06
C ILE A 180 11.36 -14.80 -0.43
N ALA A 181 12.59 -15.31 -0.52
CA ALA A 181 12.99 -16.55 0.14
C ALA A 181 12.87 -16.47 1.67
N ALA A 182 13.34 -15.39 2.28
CA ALA A 182 13.19 -15.18 3.72
C ALA A 182 11.72 -15.10 4.16
N LEU A 183 10.84 -14.56 3.33
CA LEU A 183 9.41 -14.52 3.63
C LEU A 183 8.74 -15.89 3.59
N CYS A 184 9.14 -16.76 2.66
CA CYS A 184 8.65 -18.14 2.62
C CYS A 184 9.18 -18.96 3.81
N ALA A 185 10.47 -18.83 4.12
CA ALA A 185 11.09 -19.44 5.30
C ALA A 185 10.39 -19.01 6.61
N LEU A 186 10.07 -17.71 6.75
CA LEU A 186 9.30 -17.22 7.89
C LEU A 186 7.89 -17.84 7.96
N ALA A 187 7.22 -18.04 6.82
CA ALA A 187 5.92 -18.68 6.76
C ALA A 187 5.97 -20.18 7.12
N ALA A 188 7.09 -20.85 6.80
CA ALA A 188 7.39 -22.22 7.22
C ALA A 188 7.81 -22.35 8.71
N GLY A 189 7.87 -21.23 9.45
CA GLY A 189 8.21 -21.20 10.87
C GLY A 189 9.70 -21.05 11.18
N GLU A 190 10.53 -20.75 10.18
CA GLU A 190 11.96 -20.48 10.40
C GLU A 190 12.18 -19.08 10.97
N ASN A 191 13.19 -18.97 11.85
CA ASN A 191 13.55 -17.69 12.46
C ASN A 191 14.39 -16.85 11.49
N THR A 192 13.72 -16.11 10.61
CA THR A 192 14.34 -15.21 9.64
C THR A 192 13.90 -13.76 9.85
N ALA A 193 14.73 -12.81 9.38
CA ALA A 193 14.45 -11.37 9.50
C ALA A 193 14.35 -10.72 8.10
N PRO A 194 13.23 -10.86 7.38
CA PRO A 194 13.06 -10.36 6.00
C PRO A 194 13.31 -8.86 5.85
N THR A 195 12.94 -8.06 6.86
CA THR A 195 13.17 -6.61 6.87
C THR A 195 14.65 -6.26 6.85
N GLU A 196 15.47 -7.04 7.57
CA GLU A 196 16.90 -6.77 7.64
C GLU A 196 17.64 -7.24 6.39
N ILE A 197 17.16 -8.31 5.77
CA ILE A 197 17.61 -8.74 4.45
C ILE A 197 17.26 -7.68 3.41
N ALA A 198 16.04 -7.13 3.43
CA ALA A 198 15.63 -6.06 2.51
C ALA A 198 16.49 -4.80 2.65
N ARG A 199 16.85 -4.40 3.88
CA ARG A 199 17.76 -3.28 4.12
C ARG A 199 19.14 -3.51 3.52
N ARG A 200 19.73 -4.68 3.73
CA ARG A 200 21.08 -5.02 3.22
C ARG A 200 21.11 -5.18 1.70
N SER A 201 20.11 -5.85 1.13
CA SER A 201 20.08 -6.16 -0.30
C SER A 201 19.71 -4.97 -1.18
N LEU A 202 18.92 -4.02 -0.68
CA LEU A 202 18.41 -2.88 -1.46
C LEU A 202 18.85 -1.51 -0.93
N GLY A 203 19.64 -1.46 0.15
CA GLY A 203 20.11 -0.20 0.76
C GLY A 203 18.97 0.69 1.31
N LEU A 204 17.84 0.09 1.68
CA LEU A 204 16.64 0.82 2.08
C LEU A 204 16.71 1.33 3.52
N SER A 205 16.01 2.44 3.78
CA SER A 205 15.73 2.89 5.14
C SER A 205 14.86 1.85 5.89
N PRO A 206 14.88 1.82 7.23
CA PRO A 206 14.09 0.87 8.01
C PRO A 206 12.59 0.89 7.69
N GLU A 207 12.03 2.09 7.50
CA GLU A 207 10.63 2.29 7.15
C GLU A 207 10.31 1.78 5.74
N ALA A 208 11.17 2.10 4.75
CA ALA A 208 10.99 1.66 3.37
C ALA A 208 11.11 0.14 3.25
N ALA A 209 12.04 -0.49 3.98
CA ALA A 209 12.19 -1.94 4.02
C ALA A 209 10.96 -2.63 4.63
N HIS A 210 10.39 -2.07 5.70
CA HIS A 210 9.19 -2.61 6.33
C HIS A 210 7.97 -2.53 5.39
N HIS A 211 7.80 -1.41 4.68
CA HIS A 211 6.75 -1.27 3.67
C HIS A 211 6.92 -2.24 2.51
N LEU A 212 8.14 -2.41 2.00
CA LEU A 212 8.43 -3.36 0.93
C LEU A 212 8.11 -4.79 1.36
N VAL A 213 8.59 -5.20 2.54
CA VAL A 213 8.34 -6.54 3.10
C VAL A 213 6.85 -6.80 3.20
N ARG A 214 6.06 -5.88 3.77
CA ARG A 214 4.61 -6.05 3.87
C ARG A 214 3.93 -6.20 2.52
N ARG A 215 4.33 -5.39 1.52
CA ARG A 215 3.80 -5.53 0.15
C ARG A 215 4.12 -6.88 -0.46
N LEU A 216 5.35 -7.38 -0.28
CA LEU A 216 5.77 -8.69 -0.75
C LEU A 216 5.03 -9.82 -0.03
N THR A 217 4.84 -9.73 1.29
CA THR A 217 4.04 -10.70 2.05
C THR A 217 2.62 -10.81 1.50
N THR A 218 1.96 -9.68 1.23
CA THR A 218 0.64 -9.67 0.61
C THR A 218 0.68 -10.31 -0.77
N LEU A 219 1.65 -9.96 -1.61
CA LEU A 219 1.80 -10.52 -2.95
C LEU A 219 2.00 -12.04 -2.94
N ILE A 220 2.85 -12.56 -2.04
CA ILE A 220 3.11 -13.99 -1.87
C ILE A 220 1.84 -14.71 -1.39
N ALA A 221 1.12 -14.14 -0.41
CA ALA A 221 -0.14 -14.70 0.06
C ALA A 221 -1.21 -14.75 -1.05
N THR A 222 -1.28 -13.73 -1.89
CA THR A 222 -2.17 -13.68 -3.07
C THR A 222 -1.77 -14.71 -4.13
N ALA A 223 -0.47 -14.86 -4.42
CA ALA A 223 0.04 -15.81 -5.41
C ALA A 223 -0.06 -17.28 -4.96
N GLY A 224 0.02 -17.52 -3.64
CA GLY A 224 0.13 -18.83 -3.00
C GLY A 224 1.56 -19.08 -2.51
N ILE A 225 1.70 -19.38 -1.21
CA ILE A 225 3.00 -19.63 -0.55
C ILE A 225 3.67 -20.87 -1.16
N ASP A 226 2.94 -21.99 -1.24
CA ASP A 226 3.43 -23.26 -1.81
C ASP A 226 3.92 -23.11 -3.26
N TRP A 227 3.22 -22.30 -4.06
CA TRP A 227 3.60 -22.02 -5.44
C TRP A 227 4.86 -21.16 -5.53
N THR A 228 5.05 -20.24 -4.58
CA THR A 228 6.22 -19.38 -4.50
C THR A 228 7.45 -20.16 -4.07
N GLU A 229 7.30 -21.08 -3.12
CA GLU A 229 8.36 -22.00 -2.67
C GLU A 229 8.87 -22.85 -3.83
N GLN A 230 7.97 -23.45 -4.63
CA GLN A 230 8.33 -24.22 -5.83
C GLN A 230 9.14 -23.42 -6.86
N LEU A 231 8.94 -22.10 -6.95
CA LEU A 231 9.71 -21.22 -7.85
C LEU A 231 11.07 -20.82 -7.30
N LEU A 232 11.24 -20.86 -5.98
CA LEU A 232 12.49 -20.52 -5.31
C LEU A 232 13.45 -21.71 -5.30
N THR A 233 12.93 -22.94 -5.23
CA THR A 233 13.71 -24.17 -5.39
C THR A 233 14.27 -24.21 -6.81
N PRO A 234 15.59 -24.20 -7.02
CA PRO A 234 16.15 -24.52 -8.33
C PRO A 234 15.68 -25.92 -8.70
N ALA A 235 15.31 -26.13 -9.98
CA ALA A 235 14.96 -27.44 -10.49
C ALA A 235 16.18 -28.38 -10.39
N GLU A 236 16.36 -29.02 -9.23
CA GLU A 236 17.26 -30.15 -9.10
C GLU A 236 16.62 -31.33 -9.83
N ASN A 237 17.16 -31.60 -11.03
CA ASN A 237 17.15 -32.87 -11.73
C ASN A 237 15.78 -33.49 -12.05
N HIS A 238 15.37 -33.38 -13.31
CA HIS A 238 14.59 -34.43 -13.97
C HIS A 238 15.48 -35.70 -14.07
N PRO A 239 15.14 -36.86 -13.47
CA PRO A 239 15.51 -38.15 -14.03
C PRO A 239 14.35 -38.56 -14.94
N GLY A 240 14.41 -38.14 -16.19
CA GLY A 240 13.31 -38.37 -17.12
C GLY A 240 13.68 -38.13 -18.57
N ASP A 241 14.94 -38.40 -18.93
CA ASP A 241 15.33 -38.54 -20.33
C ASP A 241 14.77 -39.88 -20.83
N GLY A 242 13.47 -39.89 -21.10
CA GLY A 242 12.75 -41.00 -21.73
C GLY A 242 12.82 -40.87 -23.24
N SER A 243 14.00 -41.08 -23.82
CA SER A 243 14.12 -41.31 -25.27
C SER A 243 15.19 -42.35 -25.57
N THR A 244 14.78 -43.62 -25.51
CA THR A 244 15.39 -44.68 -26.32
C THR A 244 14.29 -45.58 -26.88
N THR A 245 13.84 -45.16 -28.07
CA THR A 245 13.37 -45.92 -29.25
C THR A 245 12.19 -46.92 -29.20
N PRO A 246 11.37 -46.93 -30.27
CA PRO A 246 10.25 -47.84 -30.47
C PRO A 246 10.73 -49.15 -31.12
N PHE A 247 10.33 -50.31 -30.59
CA PHE A 247 10.51 -51.57 -31.31
C PHE A 247 9.39 -52.60 -31.04
N ARG A 248 8.50 -52.67 -32.04
CA ARG A 248 8.00 -53.88 -32.73
C ARG A 248 6.95 -54.79 -32.05
N ARG A 249 5.80 -54.83 -32.74
CA ARG A 249 4.72 -55.83 -32.72
C ARG A 249 5.19 -57.29 -32.69
N ARG A 250 4.42 -58.14 -31.98
CA ARG A 250 3.89 -59.45 -32.41
C ARG A 250 2.74 -59.80 -31.44
N ASN A 251 1.47 -59.66 -31.81
CA ASN A 251 0.66 -60.58 -32.61
C ASN A 251 0.68 -62.05 -32.17
N ASP A 252 -0.52 -62.49 -31.79
CA ASP A 252 -1.16 -63.77 -32.07
C ASP A 252 -1.13 -64.92 -31.05
N HIS A 253 -2.38 -65.39 -30.83
CA HIS A 253 -2.90 -66.68 -30.38
C HIS A 253 -3.04 -66.93 -28.86
N GLN A 254 -4.19 -67.25 -28.26
CA GLN A 254 -5.41 -68.07 -28.52
C GLN A 254 -5.41 -69.26 -27.52
N ALA A 255 -6.58 -69.54 -26.94
CA ALA A 255 -6.97 -70.71 -26.14
C ALA A 255 -6.36 -70.80 -24.71
N ALA A 256 -7.10 -71.10 -23.65
CA ALA A 256 -8.47 -71.60 -23.47
C ALA A 256 -9.02 -71.09 -22.12
#